data_AF-A0A497BLP0-F1
#
_entry.id   AF-A0A497BLP0-F1
#
_cell.length_a   1.000
_cell.length_b   1.000
_cell.length_c   1.000
_cell.angle_alpha   90.00
_cell.angle_beta   90.00
_cell.angle_gamma   90.00
#
_symmetry.space_group_name_H-M   'P 1'
#
loop_
_entity.id
_entity.type
_entity.pdbx_description
1 polymer ?
#
loop_
_entity_poly.entity_id
_entity_poly.type
_entity_poly.pdbx_seq_one_letter_code
_entity_poly.pdbx_strand_id
1 'polypeptide(L)'
;HKLLAFAKDAARALKIRELEANLRVGLGDPAETGMLFSAIAPTMFFIRSWPSVDVNVEPDFEQKRFQGYCKGAIRAIPLSFARAFIPFVFSKTTIRAFRAMLRDRRV
;
A
#
# COMPACT_ATOMS: atom_id res chain seq x y z
N HIS A 1 17.75 -0.32 -8.48
CA HIS A 1 16.89 -0.98 -9.49
C HIS A 1 15.90 0.03 -10.09
N LYS A 2 15.81 0.16 -11.41
CA LYS A 2 14.87 1.10 -12.08
C LYS A 2 13.39 0.77 -11.83
N LEU A 3 13.08 -0.49 -11.52
CA LEU A 3 11.73 -0.95 -11.12
C LEU A 3 11.28 -0.31 -9.80
N LEU A 4 12.16 -0.24 -8.80
CA LEU A 4 11.87 0.41 -7.51
C LEU A 4 11.67 1.92 -7.66
N ALA A 5 12.45 2.56 -8.54
CA ALA A 5 12.27 3.98 -8.85
C ALA A 5 10.91 4.24 -9.51
N PHE A 6 10.52 3.41 -10.48
CA PHE A 6 9.20 3.49 -11.11
C PHE A 6 8.06 3.26 -10.12
N ALA A 7 8.15 2.22 -9.27
CA ALA A 7 7.15 1.96 -8.25
C ALA A 7 7.00 3.12 -7.25
N LYS A 8 8.12 3.71 -6.83
CA LYS A 8 8.14 4.89 -5.95
C LYS A 8 7.50 6.11 -6.61
N ASP A 9 7.82 6.37 -7.88
CA ASP A 9 7.29 7.54 -8.59
C ASP A 9 5.81 7.35 -8.98
N ALA A 10 5.39 6.13 -9.31
CA ALA A 10 3.99 5.78 -9.50
C ALA A 10 3.18 5.90 -8.20
N ALA A 11 3.72 5.42 -7.07
CA ALA A 11 3.11 5.60 -5.76
C ALA A 11 2.98 7.08 -5.38
N ARG A 12 3.96 7.93 -5.74
CA ARG A 12 3.88 9.40 -5.55
C ARG A 12 2.84 10.08 -6.44
N ALA A 13 2.53 9.49 -7.60
CA ALA A 13 1.49 9.99 -8.49
C ALA A 13 0.07 9.68 -7.98
N LEU A 14 -0.06 8.72 -7.07
CA LEU A 14 -1.27 8.43 -6.31
C LEU A 14 -1.30 9.31 -5.07
N LYS A 15 -2.19 10.30 -5.05
CA LYS A 15 -2.43 11.12 -3.86
C LYS A 15 -3.63 10.56 -3.11
N ILE A 16 -3.40 9.99 -1.94
CA ILE A 16 -4.45 9.67 -0.98
C ILE A 16 -5.01 11.00 -0.49
N ARG A 17 -6.29 11.27 -0.77
CA ARG A 17 -6.97 12.47 -0.26
C ARG A 17 -7.54 12.21 1.12
N GLU A 18 -8.23 11.09 1.23
CA GLU A 18 -8.93 10.64 2.43
C GLU A 18 -8.85 9.12 2.47
N LEU A 19 -8.54 8.58 3.63
CA LEU A 19 -8.59 7.16 3.94
C LEU A 19 -9.20 7.04 5.32
N GLU A 20 -10.36 6.40 5.41
CA GLU A 20 -11.10 6.12 6.64
C GLU A 20 -11.19 4.60 6.79
N ALA A 21 -10.72 4.06 7.90
CA ALA A 21 -10.88 2.64 8.19
C ALA A 21 -11.27 2.42 9.65
N ASN A 22 -12.25 1.56 9.88
CA ASN A 22 -12.63 1.11 11.21
C ASN A 22 -12.56 -0.42 11.22
N LEU A 23 -11.66 -0.95 12.02
CA LEU A 23 -11.35 -2.37 12.11
C LEU A 23 -11.53 -2.87 13.55
N ARG A 24 -12.15 -4.03 13.70
CA ARG A 24 -12.22 -4.81 14.94
C ARG A 24 -11.42 -6.09 14.76
N VAL A 25 -10.43 -6.28 15.61
CA VAL A 25 -9.48 -7.40 15.51
C VAL A 25 -9.35 -8.10 16.85
N GLY A 26 -9.59 -9.41 16.85
CA GLY A 26 -9.41 -10.28 17.99
C GLY A 26 -8.82 -11.62 17.56
N LEU A 27 -7.92 -12.17 18.38
CA LEU A 27 -7.27 -13.45 18.13
C LEU A 27 -7.98 -14.62 18.82
N GLY A 28 -8.95 -14.34 19.70
CA GLY A 28 -9.71 -15.33 20.47
C GLY A 28 -9.10 -15.65 21.83
N ASP A 29 -7.87 -15.22 22.09
CA ASP A 29 -7.26 -15.16 23.41
C ASP A 29 -6.92 -13.70 23.77
N PRO A 30 -7.35 -13.19 24.94
CA PRO A 30 -7.06 -11.83 25.35
C PRO A 30 -5.57 -11.48 25.41
N ALA A 31 -4.71 -12.43 25.81
CA ALA A 31 -3.28 -12.19 25.90
C ALA A 31 -2.67 -12.03 24.50
N GLU A 32 -3.02 -12.91 23.56
CA GLU A 32 -2.61 -12.78 22.15
C GLU A 32 -3.13 -11.47 21.52
N THR A 33 -4.42 -11.12 21.71
CA THR A 33 -4.97 -9.84 21.21
C THR A 33 -4.23 -8.64 21.80
N GLY A 34 -3.91 -8.67 23.10
CA GLY A 34 -3.12 -7.62 23.75
C GLY A 34 -1.71 -7.51 23.18
N MET A 35 -1.04 -8.63 22.93
CA MET A 35 0.28 -8.66 22.30
C MET A 35 0.24 -8.06 20.89
N LEU A 36 -0.75 -8.44 20.07
CA LEU A 36 -0.93 -7.88 18.74
C LEU A 36 -1.05 -6.35 18.81
N PHE A 37 -1.94 -5.84 19.66
CA PHE A 37 -2.17 -4.39 19.77
C PHE A 37 -0.96 -3.65 20.32
N SER A 38 -0.22 -4.23 21.25
CA SER A 38 1.04 -3.66 21.74
C SER A 38 2.10 -3.57 20.63
N ALA A 39 2.15 -4.55 19.74
CA ALA A 39 3.08 -4.57 18.60
C ALA A 39 2.72 -3.53 17.54
N ILE A 40 1.43 -3.29 17.28
CA ILE A 40 0.99 -2.34 16.24
C ILE A 40 0.74 -0.91 16.77
N ALA A 41 0.74 -0.69 18.08
CA ALA A 41 0.48 0.62 18.70
C ALA A 41 1.37 1.76 18.16
N PRO A 42 2.71 1.58 18.01
CA PRO A 42 3.55 2.64 17.46
C PRO A 42 3.14 3.01 16.03
N THR A 43 2.85 2.01 15.20
CA THR A 43 2.41 2.22 13.81
C THR A 43 1.06 2.95 13.75
N MET A 44 0.11 2.60 14.63
CA MET A 44 -1.17 3.31 14.72
C MET A 44 -0.98 4.78 15.10
N PHE A 45 -0.05 5.09 16.01
CA PHE A 45 0.27 6.47 16.36
C PHE A 45 0.81 7.26 15.16
N PHE A 46 1.74 6.68 14.39
CA PHE A 46 2.26 7.31 13.18
C PHE A 46 1.18 7.49 12.12
N ILE A 47 0.31 6.51 11.92
CA ILE A 47 -0.78 6.60 10.94
C ILE A 47 -1.75 7.73 11.30
N ARG A 48 -2.12 7.87 12.58
CA ARG A 48 -3.00 8.95 13.07
C ARG A 48 -2.40 10.35 12.95
N SER A 49 -1.09 10.47 12.78
CA SER A 49 -0.43 11.76 12.54
C SER A 49 -0.63 12.28 11.10
N TRP A 50 -1.11 11.44 10.18
CA TRP A 50 -1.37 11.86 8.80
C TRP A 50 -2.76 12.49 8.66
N PRO A 51 -2.86 13.77 8.22
CA PRO A 51 -4.13 14.50 8.20
C PRO A 51 -5.17 13.96 7.20
N SER A 52 -4.73 13.14 6.24
CA SER A 52 -5.58 12.52 5.23
C SER A 52 -5.99 11.08 5.57
N VAL A 53 -5.66 10.60 6.78
CA VAL A 53 -5.83 9.21 7.18
C VAL A 53 -6.46 9.13 8.58
N ASP A 54 -7.66 8.57 8.63
CA ASP A 54 -8.38 8.24 9.85
C ASP A 54 -8.49 6.71 9.97
N VAL A 55 -7.70 6.11 10.85
CA VAL A 55 -7.69 4.66 11.06
C VAL A 55 -7.94 4.37 12.53
N ASN A 56 -9.08 3.73 12.77
CA ASN A 56 -9.46 3.19 14.06
C ASN A 56 -9.34 1.66 14.02
N VAL A 57 -8.59 1.12 14.97
CA VAL A 57 -8.48 -0.33 15.17
C VAL A 57 -8.85 -0.59 16.62
N GLU A 58 -9.89 -1.37 16.83
CA GLU A 58 -10.43 -1.74 18.14
C GLU A 58 -10.12 -3.21 18.43
N PRO A 59 -9.61 -3.53 19.63
CA PRO A 59 -9.38 -4.91 20.01
C PRO A 59 -10.71 -5.61 20.36
N ASP A 60 -10.88 -6.83 19.87
CA ASP A 60 -11.92 -7.77 20.32
C ASP A 60 -11.23 -8.83 21.19
N PHE A 61 -11.38 -8.70 22.52
CA PHE A 61 -10.77 -9.62 23.46
C PHE A 61 -11.58 -10.90 23.66
N GLU A 62 -12.82 -10.96 23.17
CA GLU A 62 -13.74 -12.08 23.41
C GLU A 62 -13.77 -13.06 22.24
N GLN A 63 -13.66 -12.57 21.01
CA GLN A 63 -13.84 -13.39 19.81
C GLN A 63 -12.65 -13.32 18.86
N LYS A 64 -12.37 -14.44 18.19
CA LYS A 64 -11.48 -14.46 17.04
C LYS A 64 -12.20 -13.82 15.85
N ARG A 65 -11.91 -12.55 15.58
CA ARG A 65 -12.62 -11.75 14.58
C ARG A 65 -11.67 -10.82 13.84
N PHE A 66 -11.93 -10.65 12.55
CA PHE A 66 -11.35 -9.59 11.74
C PHE A 66 -12.49 -8.99 10.91
N GLN A 67 -13.04 -7.87 11.36
CA GLN A 67 -14.21 -7.24 10.75
C GLN A 67 -14.01 -5.73 10.69
N GLY A 68 -14.62 -5.08 9.71
CA GLY A 68 -14.57 -3.62 9.63
C GLY A 68 -14.97 -3.10 8.28
N TYR A 69 -14.81 -1.80 8.11
CA TYR A 69 -14.98 -1.13 6.83
C TYR A 69 -13.75 -0.28 6.51
N CYS A 70 -13.55 -0.05 5.22
CA CYS A 70 -12.54 0.85 4.70
C CYS A 70 -13.19 1.66 3.59
N LYS A 71 -13.01 2.98 3.66
CA LYS A 71 -13.46 3.96 2.69
C LYS A 71 -12.28 4.84 2.35
N GLY A 72 -12.13 5.21 1.09
CA GLY A 72 -11.04 6.10 0.71
C GLY A 72 -11.25 6.75 -0.65
N ALA A 73 -10.59 7.88 -0.82
CA ALA A 73 -10.53 8.62 -2.06
C ALA A 73 -9.08 8.73 -2.52
N ILE A 74 -8.76 8.07 -3.64
CA ILE A 74 -7.46 8.14 -4.28
C ILE A 74 -7.57 9.06 -5.49
N ARG A 75 -6.71 10.07 -5.55
CA ARG A 75 -6.55 10.93 -6.73
C ARG A 75 -5.34 10.46 -7.52
N ALA A 76 -5.58 9.93 -8.71
CA ALA A 76 -4.54 9.71 -9.71
C ALA A 76 -4.40 10.97 -10.57
N ILE A 77 -3.17 11.45 -10.76
CA ILE A 77 -2.86 12.53 -11.71
C ILE A 77 -2.14 11.89 -12.92
N PRO A 78 -2.82 11.71 -14.07
CA PRO A 78 -2.26 10.99 -15.23
C PRO A 78 -0.92 11.55 -15.70
N LEU A 79 -0.76 12.87 -15.68
CA LEU A 79 0.47 13.54 -16.10
C LEU A 79 1.67 13.21 -15.19
N SER A 80 1.43 12.96 -13.89
CA SER A 80 2.47 12.52 -12.95
C SER A 80 2.94 11.10 -13.25
N PHE A 81 2.06 10.23 -13.76
CA PHE A 81 2.45 8.89 -14.21
C PHE A 81 3.36 8.93 -15.44
N ALA A 82 3.12 9.85 -16.39
CA ALA A 82 3.97 9.99 -17.57
C ALA A 82 5.44 10.26 -17.19
N ARG A 83 5.69 11.06 -16.15
CA ARG A 83 7.05 11.34 -15.64
C ARG A 83 7.77 10.08 -15.14
N ALA A 84 7.04 9.16 -14.51
CA ALA A 84 7.59 7.87 -14.08
C ALA A 84 7.73 6.89 -15.25
N PHE A 85 6.74 6.87 -16.14
CA PHE A 85 6.58 5.86 -17.18
C PHE A 85 7.59 6.02 -18.32
N ILE A 86 7.81 7.23 -18.80
CA ILE A 86 8.74 7.51 -19.92
C ILE A 86 10.16 6.97 -19.63
N PRO A 87 10.86 7.36 -18.54
CA PRO A 87 12.22 6.88 -18.28
C PRO A 87 12.29 5.38 -17.99
N PHE A 88 11.20 4.78 -17.51
CA PHE A 88 11.11 3.34 -17.30
C PHE A 88 11.02 2.57 -18.62
N VAL A 89 10.15 2.98 -19.54
CA VAL A 89 10.02 2.37 -20.88
C VAL A 89 11.31 2.47 -21.66
N PHE A 90 11.96 3.64 -21.64
CA PHE A 90 13.24 3.87 -22.33
C PHE A 90 14.47 3.34 -21.57
N SER A 91 14.27 2.54 -20.52
CA SER A 91 15.39 2.02 -19.75
C SER A 91 16.08 0.83 -20.44
N LYS A 92 17.42 0.77 -20.36
CA LYS A 92 18.22 -0.35 -20.91
C LYS A 92 17.72 -1.72 -20.43
N THR A 93 17.26 -1.82 -19.19
CA THR A 93 16.74 -3.08 -18.61
C THR A 93 15.42 -3.47 -19.25
N THR A 94 14.48 -2.52 -19.39
CA THR A 94 13.16 -2.74 -20.00
C THR A 94 13.30 -3.11 -21.48
N ILE A 95 14.15 -2.39 -22.22
CA ILE A 95 14.42 -2.68 -23.63
C ILE A 95 15.07 -4.06 -23.78
N ARG A 96 16.02 -4.44 -22.91
CA ARG A 96 16.63 -5.77 -22.92
C ARG A 96 15.61 -6.87 -22.63
N ALA A 97 14.77 -6.69 -21.62
CA ALA A 97 13.72 -7.65 -21.25
C ALA A 97 12.69 -7.81 -22.39
N PHE A 98 12.26 -6.69 -22.98
CA PHE A 98 11.32 -6.70 -24.10
C PHE A 98 11.92 -7.37 -25.35
N ARG A 99 13.20 -7.10 -25.67
CA ARG A 99 13.91 -7.80 -26.74
C ARG A 99 14.07 -9.29 -26.46
N ALA A 100 14.35 -9.68 -25.22
CA ALA A 100 14.45 -11.09 -24.83
C ALA A 100 13.09 -11.80 -25.00
N MET A 101 12.01 -11.18 -24.53
CA MET A 101 10.64 -11.69 -24.69
C MET A 101 10.23 -11.82 -26.17
N LEU A 102 10.54 -10.82 -27.00
CA LEU A 102 10.27 -10.89 -28.44
C LEU A 102 11.10 -11.96 -29.17
N ARG A 103 12.29 -12.28 -28.66
CA ARG A 103 13.16 -13.32 -29.21
C ARG A 103 12.64 -14.71 -28.85
N ASP A 104 12.15 -14.88 -27.63
CA ASP A 104 11.54 -16.11 -27.13
C ASP A 104 10.21 -16.41 -27.85
N ARG A 105 9.42 -15.38 -28.17
CA ARG A 105 8.17 -15.51 -28.95
C ARG A 105 8.36 -15.82 -30.45
N ARG A 106 9.60 -15.83 -30.95
CA ARG A 106 9.93 -16.12 -32.36
C ARG A 106 10.60 -17.49 -32.54
N VAL A 107 10.72 -18.29 -31.49
CA VAL A 107 11.10 -19.72 -31.51
C VAL A 107 9.84 -20.55 -31.34
#